data_AF-A0A9W9LGI9-F1
#
_entry.id   AF-A0A9W9LGI9-F1
#
_cell.length_a   1.000
_cell.length_b   1.000
_cell.length_c   1.000
_cell.angle_alpha   90.00
_cell.angle_beta   90.00
_cell.angle_gamma   90.00
#
_symmetry.space_group_name_H-M   'P 1'
#
loop_
_entity.id
_entity.type
_entity.pdbx_description
1 polymer ?
#
loop_
_entity_poly.entity_id
_entity_poly.type
_entity_poly.pdbx_seq_one_letter_code
_entity_poly.pdbx_strand_id
1 'polypeptide(L)'
;MFAMYLDIQKGIFIEDLKEEELKGRWKSFTQKWNRGELAEGWYDPGTLDRARKSAAEQQPVPEQRRASPNYAQDEDASGSPVVEDDDDDYGPTLPHPSMNRGAAHSGPTIPKMQDLELQRETAIEDAIAARADSREQYRDELRAHKASVRHLQDEIAPRAEPGTRERQLEKKREAAAANRSFAEGRRGGSPEGAPEEELMGSGDTDLAALKKEKEKEQRKKNEREIRREEILRARAAEREERIQKYREKEQETIGWLQTLAKQRFG
;
A
#
# COMPACT_ATOMS: atom_id res chain seq x y z
N MET A 1 -0.38 13.50 -18.71
CA MET A 1 -1.79 13.85 -18.39
C MET A 1 -2.53 12.75 -17.64
N PHE A 2 -2.74 11.57 -18.23
CA PHE A 2 -3.46 10.47 -17.55
C PHE A 2 -2.86 10.03 -16.22
N ALA A 3 -1.52 9.95 -16.12
CA ALA A 3 -0.84 9.66 -14.85
C ALA A 3 -1.23 10.65 -13.74
N MET A 4 -1.17 11.96 -14.02
CA MET A 4 -1.63 13.00 -13.08
C MET A 4 -3.12 12.90 -12.77
N TYR A 5 -3.96 12.50 -13.73
CA TYR A 5 -5.39 12.29 -13.50
C TYR A 5 -5.65 11.14 -12.52
N LEU A 6 -4.93 10.03 -12.65
CA LEU A 6 -5.03 8.92 -11.71
C LEU A 6 -4.50 9.30 -10.32
N ASP A 7 -3.39 10.04 -10.27
CA ASP A 7 -2.78 10.48 -9.02
C ASP A 7 -3.71 11.47 -8.27
N ILE A 8 -4.10 12.56 -8.91
CA ILE A 8 -4.88 13.64 -8.26
C ILE A 8 -6.33 13.21 -8.00
N GLN A 9 -6.98 12.57 -8.98
CA GLN A 9 -8.43 12.33 -8.88
C GLN A 9 -8.78 10.98 -8.27
N LYS A 10 -7.89 9.99 -8.39
CA LYS A 10 -8.13 8.63 -7.88
C LYS A 10 -7.19 8.26 -6.74
N GLY A 11 -6.10 9.02 -6.51
CA GLY A 11 -5.08 8.66 -5.52
C GLY A 11 -4.38 7.35 -5.89
N ILE A 12 -4.31 7.02 -7.18
CA ILE A 12 -3.73 5.78 -7.68
C ILE A 12 -2.54 6.12 -8.55
N PHE A 13 -1.37 5.61 -8.19
CA PHE A 13 -0.18 5.75 -9.01
C PHE A 13 -0.22 4.80 -10.21
N ILE A 14 0.26 5.27 -11.35
CA ILE A 14 0.27 4.49 -12.59
C ILE A 14 1.14 3.23 -12.48
N GLU A 15 2.12 3.23 -11.58
CA GLU A 15 3.06 2.14 -11.32
C GLU A 15 2.46 1.01 -10.47
N ASP A 16 1.45 1.30 -9.66
CA ASP A 16 0.78 0.31 -8.80
C ASP A 16 -0.30 -0.50 -9.60
N LEU A 17 -0.51 -0.15 -10.86
CA LEU A 17 -1.59 -0.66 -11.71
C LEU A 17 -1.11 -1.80 -12.62
N LYS A 18 -1.83 -2.92 -12.60
CA LYS A 18 -1.63 -4.01 -13.57
C LYS A 18 -1.95 -3.52 -14.99
N GLU A 19 -1.23 -4.03 -15.98
CA GLU A 19 -1.33 -3.57 -17.36
C GLU A 19 -2.75 -3.66 -17.95
N GLU A 20 -3.52 -4.70 -17.59
CA GLU A 20 -4.92 -4.87 -17.99
C GLU A 20 -5.83 -3.78 -17.41
N GLU A 21 -5.66 -3.47 -16.13
CA GLU A 21 -6.42 -2.42 -15.44
C GLU A 21 -6.03 -1.03 -15.96
N LEU A 22 -4.74 -0.83 -16.27
CA LEU A 22 -4.22 0.39 -16.87
C LEU A 22 -4.85 0.64 -18.25
N LYS A 23 -4.91 -0.39 -19.11
CA LYS A 23 -5.58 -0.32 -20.43
C LYS A 23 -7.07 -0.02 -20.29
N GLY A 24 -7.76 -0.66 -19.34
CA GLY A 24 -9.18 -0.41 -19.06
C GLY A 24 -9.44 1.03 -18.59
N ARG A 25 -8.64 1.53 -17.65
CA ARG A 25 -8.76 2.90 -17.13
C ARG A 25 -8.36 3.95 -18.16
N TRP A 26 -7.34 3.68 -18.97
CA TRP A 26 -6.96 4.54 -20.09
C TRP A 26 -8.09 4.66 -21.10
N LYS A 27 -8.78 3.55 -21.42
CA LYS A 27 -9.96 3.57 -22.31
C LYS A 27 -11.09 4.43 -21.75
N SER A 28 -11.41 4.28 -20.46
CA SER A 28 -12.42 5.13 -19.82
C SER A 28 -12.01 6.60 -19.74
N PHE A 29 -10.72 6.89 -19.50
CA PHE A 29 -10.20 8.25 -19.48
C PHE A 29 -10.27 8.90 -20.86
N THR A 30 -9.75 8.24 -21.89
CA THR A 30 -9.79 8.74 -23.27
C THR A 30 -11.21 8.92 -23.78
N GLN A 31 -12.13 8.02 -23.43
CA GLN A 31 -13.53 8.18 -23.78
C GLN A 31 -14.16 9.43 -23.13
N LYS A 32 -13.86 9.71 -21.85
CA LYS A 32 -14.34 10.93 -21.17
C LYS A 32 -13.64 12.18 -21.68
N TRP A 33 -12.35 12.08 -21.97
CA TRP A 33 -11.54 13.14 -22.55
C TRP A 33 -12.09 13.57 -23.90
N ASN A 34 -12.39 12.61 -24.78
CA ASN A 34 -12.95 12.87 -26.11
C ASN A 34 -14.39 13.40 -26.06
N ARG A 35 -15.14 13.12 -24.99
CA ARG A 35 -16.49 13.64 -24.77
C ARG A 35 -16.54 15.02 -24.11
N GLY A 36 -15.41 15.55 -23.63
CA GLY A 36 -15.40 16.82 -22.89
C GLY A 36 -15.98 16.71 -21.48
N GLU A 37 -16.15 15.50 -20.93
CA GLU A 37 -16.80 15.28 -19.64
C GLU A 37 -15.82 15.38 -18.44
N LEU A 38 -14.53 15.62 -18.72
CA LEU A 38 -13.56 15.93 -17.66
C LEU A 38 -13.78 17.36 -17.17
N ALA A 39 -13.47 17.62 -15.89
CA ALA A 39 -13.56 18.98 -15.35
C ALA A 39 -12.71 19.94 -16.20
N GLU A 40 -13.22 21.15 -16.44
CA GLU A 40 -12.66 22.14 -17.38
C GLU A 40 -11.15 22.38 -17.16
N GLY A 41 -10.69 22.39 -15.91
CA GLY A 41 -9.28 22.55 -15.55
C GLY A 41 -8.33 21.46 -16.07
N TRP A 42 -8.84 20.30 -16.52
CA TRP A 42 -8.02 19.26 -17.17
C TRP A 42 -7.70 19.57 -18.64
N TYR A 43 -8.46 20.46 -19.27
CA TYR A 43 -8.21 20.92 -20.64
C TYR A 43 -7.35 22.19 -20.69
N ASP A 44 -7.09 22.80 -19.54
CA ASP A 44 -6.23 23.98 -19.46
C ASP A 44 -4.79 23.67 -19.88
N PRO A 45 -4.13 24.56 -20.66
CA PRO A 45 -2.75 24.35 -21.09
C PRO A 45 -1.78 24.28 -19.91
N GLY A 46 -2.08 24.97 -18.81
CA GLY A 46 -1.26 24.94 -17.58
C GLY A 46 -1.22 23.59 -16.88
N THR A 47 -2.30 22.80 -16.94
CA THR A 47 -2.30 21.44 -16.37
C THR A 47 -1.59 20.45 -17.29
N LEU A 48 -1.69 20.67 -18.61
CA LEU A 48 -0.93 19.92 -19.61
C LEU A 48 0.59 20.11 -19.44
N ASP A 49 1.04 21.35 -19.25
CA ASP A 49 2.46 21.66 -19.04
C ASP A 49 2.97 21.08 -17.73
N ARG A 50 2.17 21.13 -16.66
CA ARG A 50 2.51 20.48 -15.38
C ARG A 50 2.67 18.96 -15.56
N ALA A 51 1.80 18.34 -16.36
CA ALA A 51 1.88 16.91 -16.65
C ALA A 51 3.02 16.51 -17.57
N ARG A 52 3.49 17.42 -18.43
CA ARG A 52 4.71 17.21 -19.23
C ARG A 52 5.95 17.29 -18.35
N LYS A 53 6.02 18.27 -17.44
CA LYS A 53 7.11 18.40 -16.47
C LYS A 53 7.20 17.19 -15.56
N SER A 54 6.08 16.74 -14.99
CA SER A 54 6.07 15.55 -14.14
C SER A 54 6.50 14.28 -14.89
N ALA A 55 6.13 14.14 -16.17
CA ALA A 55 6.56 13.01 -16.99
C ALA A 55 8.06 13.07 -17.34
N ALA A 56 8.62 14.27 -17.50
CA ALA A 56 10.05 14.47 -17.74
C ALA A 56 10.88 14.18 -16.47
N GLU A 57 10.38 14.53 -15.29
CA GLU A 57 11.01 14.22 -14.00
C GLU A 57 10.94 12.73 -13.65
N GLN A 58 9.88 12.04 -14.09
CA GLN A 58 9.70 10.59 -13.91
C GLN A 58 10.46 9.74 -14.92
N GLN A 59 11.06 10.33 -15.97
CA GLN A 59 11.95 9.55 -16.82
C GLN A 59 13.24 9.25 -16.05
N PRO A 60 13.62 7.96 -15.89
CA PRO A 60 14.97 7.64 -15.47
C PRO A 60 15.91 8.27 -16.50
N VAL A 61 16.94 8.96 -15.99
CA VAL A 61 18.04 9.54 -16.77
C VAL A 61 18.36 8.56 -17.90
N PRO A 62 18.29 8.96 -19.18
CA PRO A 62 18.63 8.04 -20.25
C PRO A 62 20.05 7.57 -19.94
N GLU A 63 20.23 6.25 -19.80
CA GLU A 63 21.55 5.65 -19.73
C GLU A 63 22.37 6.35 -20.81
N GLN A 64 23.37 7.12 -20.37
CA GLN A 64 24.33 7.70 -21.28
C GLN A 64 24.90 6.53 -22.03
N ARG A 65 24.42 6.32 -23.26
CA ARG A 65 25.06 5.44 -24.23
C ARG A 65 26.49 5.90 -24.23
N ARG A 66 27.37 5.05 -23.68
CA ARG A 66 28.80 5.31 -23.60
C ARG A 66 29.23 5.91 -24.94
N ALA A 67 29.70 7.16 -24.91
CA ALA A 67 30.23 7.78 -26.10
C ALA A 67 31.41 6.91 -26.54
N SER A 68 31.25 6.20 -27.67
CA SER A 68 32.37 5.52 -28.30
C SER A 68 33.47 6.56 -28.56
N PRO A 69 34.73 6.32 -28.17
CA PRO A 69 35.81 7.23 -28.51
C PRO A 69 35.89 7.37 -30.04
N ASN A 70 35.72 8.59 -30.53
CA ASN A 70 35.82 8.90 -31.95
C ASN A 70 37.30 8.86 -32.34
N TYR A 71 37.79 7.71 -32.80
CA TYR A 71 39.10 7.59 -33.46
C TYR A 71 38.98 8.05 -34.91
N ALA A 72 38.84 9.36 -35.09
CA ALA A 72 39.02 9.97 -36.39
C ALA A 72 39.49 11.39 -36.15
N GLN A 73 40.77 11.59 -36.44
CA GLN A 73 41.48 12.86 -36.69
C GLN A 73 42.69 13.00 -35.77
N ASP A 74 43.83 12.52 -36.27
CA ASP A 74 45.17 13.11 -36.07
C ASP A 74 46.13 12.36 -37.01
N GLU A 75 46.02 12.67 -38.31
CA GLU A 75 47.16 12.57 -39.22
C GLU A 75 47.70 14.00 -39.41
N ASP A 76 49.02 14.10 -39.54
CA ASP A 76 49.86 15.29 -39.71
C ASP A 76 50.24 16.11 -38.47
N ALA A 77 51.37 15.71 -37.87
CA ALA A 77 52.40 16.67 -37.47
C ALA A 77 53.77 15.98 -37.39
N SER A 78 54.49 15.97 -38.52
CA SER A 78 55.95 15.82 -38.51
C SER A 78 56.56 16.98 -37.70
N GLY A 79 57.34 16.67 -36.66
CA GLY A 79 58.04 17.71 -35.91
C GLY A 79 58.86 17.15 -34.77
N SER A 80 60.00 16.51 -35.08
CA SER A 80 61.09 16.42 -34.11
C SER A 80 61.68 17.82 -33.90
N PRO A 81 61.88 18.23 -32.64
CA PRO A 81 63.27 18.48 -32.27
C PRO A 81 63.64 17.79 -30.97
N VAL A 82 64.87 17.31 -30.99
CA VAL A 82 65.64 16.80 -29.87
C VAL A 82 65.84 17.93 -28.86
N VAL A 83 65.52 17.67 -27.59
CA VAL A 83 66.06 18.40 -26.45
C VAL A 83 66.51 17.35 -25.44
N GLU A 84 67.83 17.18 -25.37
CA GLU A 84 68.52 16.75 -24.16
C GLU A 84 68.24 17.79 -23.08
N ASP A 85 67.75 17.36 -21.92
CA ASP A 85 68.18 17.95 -20.66
C ASP A 85 68.15 16.88 -19.57
N ASP A 86 69.17 16.99 -18.72
CA ASP A 86 69.68 16.08 -17.71
C ASP A 86 68.82 16.09 -16.43
N ASP A 87 69.10 15.14 -15.53
CA ASP A 87 68.74 15.14 -14.10
C ASP A 87 67.25 14.92 -13.70
N ASP A 88 66.94 13.69 -13.25
CA ASP A 88 66.51 13.43 -11.86
C ASP A 88 66.11 11.96 -11.66
N ASP A 89 67.13 11.14 -11.38
CA ASP A 89 67.02 9.88 -10.66
C ASP A 89 66.60 10.16 -9.22
N TYR A 90 65.30 10.34 -8.97
CA TYR A 90 64.77 10.28 -7.60
C TYR A 90 63.34 9.73 -7.55
N GLY A 91 63.22 8.41 -7.65
CA GLY A 91 62.01 7.66 -7.38
C GLY A 91 62.25 6.15 -7.56
N PRO A 92 61.56 5.26 -6.83
CA PRO A 92 61.71 3.83 -7.02
C PRO A 92 61.38 3.46 -8.47
N THR A 93 62.37 2.95 -9.21
CA THR A 93 62.24 2.54 -10.60
C THR A 93 61.08 1.56 -10.74
N LEU A 94 60.10 1.88 -11.58
CA LEU A 94 58.97 1.02 -11.89
C LEU A 94 59.48 -0.35 -12.38
N PRO A 95 58.89 -1.48 -11.95
CA PRO A 95 59.32 -2.79 -12.39
C PRO A 95 59.19 -2.89 -13.91
N HIS A 96 60.34 -2.95 -14.59
CA HIS A 96 60.41 -3.22 -16.02
C HIS A 96 59.70 -4.55 -16.31
N PRO A 97 58.82 -4.61 -17.33
CA PRO A 97 58.19 -5.86 -17.72
C PRO A 97 59.25 -6.74 -18.39
N SER A 98 60.01 -7.50 -17.60
CA SER A 98 60.80 -8.61 -18.10
C SER A 98 59.83 -9.62 -18.71
N MET A 99 60.03 -9.93 -19.99
CA MET A 99 59.38 -11.01 -20.73
C MET A 99 59.58 -12.38 -20.04
N ASN A 100 58.89 -12.65 -18.94
CA ASN A 100 58.78 -13.97 -18.34
C ASN A 100 57.43 -14.58 -18.74
N ARG A 101 57.43 -15.24 -19.90
CA ARG A 101 56.45 -16.26 -20.27
C ARG A 101 56.49 -17.37 -19.22
N GLY A 102 55.50 -17.46 -18.34
CA GLY A 102 55.30 -18.63 -17.49
C GLY A 102 54.80 -18.43 -16.05
N ALA A 103 54.57 -17.19 -15.59
CA ALA A 103 53.88 -17.00 -14.32
C ALA A 103 52.37 -17.12 -14.55
N ALA A 104 51.77 -18.24 -14.13
CA ALA A 104 50.32 -18.35 -13.99
C ALA A 104 49.82 -17.10 -13.29
N HIS A 105 48.99 -16.31 -13.97
CA HIS A 105 48.45 -15.06 -13.44
C HIS A 105 47.74 -15.36 -12.12
N SER A 106 48.42 -15.14 -10.99
CA SER A 106 47.82 -15.06 -9.66
C SER A 106 47.11 -13.72 -9.58
N GLY A 107 46.03 -13.60 -10.33
CA GLY A 107 45.13 -12.46 -10.35
C GLY A 107 43.71 -12.96 -10.11
N PRO A 108 42.82 -12.10 -9.60
CA PRO A 108 41.41 -12.43 -9.50
C PRO A 108 40.92 -13.01 -10.82
N THR A 109 40.35 -14.21 -10.77
CA THR A 109 39.76 -14.86 -11.93
C THR A 109 38.76 -13.91 -12.59
N ILE A 110 38.90 -13.70 -13.90
CA ILE A 110 37.98 -12.86 -14.66
C ILE A 110 36.57 -13.40 -14.45
N PRO A 111 35.60 -12.57 -14.00
CA PRO A 111 34.22 -12.98 -13.80
C PRO A 111 33.67 -13.64 -15.06
N LYS A 112 32.98 -14.77 -14.88
CA LYS A 112 32.29 -15.45 -15.98
C LYS A 112 31.03 -14.66 -16.36
N MET A 113 30.44 -14.98 -17.50
CA MET A 113 29.17 -14.34 -17.91
C MET A 113 28.07 -14.53 -16.86
N GLN A 114 28.03 -15.69 -16.21
CA GLN A 114 27.13 -15.98 -15.09
C GLN A 114 27.35 -15.04 -13.89
N ASP A 115 28.60 -14.74 -13.56
CA ASP A 115 28.94 -13.83 -12.45
C ASP A 115 28.51 -12.39 -12.78
N LEU A 116 28.62 -11.98 -14.04
CA LEU A 116 28.14 -10.67 -14.51
C LEU A 116 26.61 -10.58 -14.53
N GLU A 117 25.92 -11.67 -14.88
CA GLU A 117 24.46 -11.76 -14.81
C GLU A 117 23.98 -11.65 -13.37
N LEU A 118 24.59 -12.40 -12.44
CA LEU A 118 24.28 -12.30 -11.01
C LEU A 118 24.54 -10.89 -10.45
N GLN A 119 25.62 -10.23 -10.85
CA GLN A 119 25.86 -8.84 -10.46
C GLN A 119 24.80 -7.87 -10.99
N ARG A 120 24.27 -8.10 -12.19
CA ARG A 120 23.20 -7.28 -12.74
C ARG A 120 21.88 -7.53 -12.02
N GLU A 121 21.56 -8.79 -11.75
CA GLU A 121 20.34 -9.17 -11.02
C GLU A 121 20.33 -8.59 -9.61
N THR A 122 21.42 -8.76 -8.86
CA THR A 122 21.58 -8.17 -7.52
C THR A 122 21.48 -6.64 -7.53
N ALA A 123 22.11 -5.97 -8.49
CA ALA A 123 21.99 -4.51 -8.62
C ALA A 123 20.55 -4.05 -8.93
N ILE A 124 19.79 -4.85 -9.68
CA ILE A 124 18.37 -4.57 -9.96
C ILE A 124 17.53 -4.79 -8.71
N GLU A 125 17.75 -5.89 -7.99
CA GLU A 125 17.06 -6.20 -6.74
C GLU A 125 17.33 -5.13 -5.67
N ASP A 126 18.59 -4.72 -5.50
CA ASP A 126 18.98 -3.65 -4.58
C ASP A 126 18.32 -2.32 -4.96
N ALA A 127 18.23 -2.00 -6.25
CA ALA A 127 17.54 -0.78 -6.71
C ALA A 127 16.03 -0.83 -6.44
N ILE A 128 15.41 -2.02 -6.52
CA ILE A 128 14.00 -2.21 -6.19
C ILE A 128 13.79 -2.09 -4.67
N ALA A 129 14.66 -2.72 -3.87
CA ALA A 129 14.61 -2.67 -2.41
C ALA A 129 14.79 -1.23 -1.91
N ALA A 130 15.79 -0.50 -2.39
CA ALA A 130 16.01 0.90 -2.01
C ALA A 130 14.80 1.80 -2.33
N ARG A 131 14.11 1.55 -3.46
CA ARG A 131 12.87 2.26 -3.79
C ARG A 131 11.73 1.89 -2.84
N ALA A 132 11.56 0.61 -2.51
CA ALA A 132 10.56 0.17 -1.54
C ALA A 132 10.81 0.80 -0.16
N ASP A 133 12.04 0.74 0.33
CA ASP A 133 12.45 1.30 1.62
C ASP A 133 12.19 2.81 1.68
N SER A 134 12.55 3.56 0.63
CA SER A 134 12.27 5.00 0.57
C SER A 134 10.76 5.31 0.64
N ARG A 135 9.92 4.47 0.04
CA ARG A 135 8.45 4.61 0.09
C ARG A 135 7.90 4.28 1.47
N GLU A 136 8.47 3.30 2.15
CA GLU A 136 8.10 2.94 3.52
C GLU A 136 8.50 4.02 4.50
N GLN A 137 9.73 4.53 4.41
CA GLN A 137 10.23 5.66 5.20
C GLN A 137 9.31 6.87 5.06
N TYR A 138 8.95 7.26 3.82
CA TYR A 138 8.03 8.38 3.60
C TYR A 138 6.64 8.15 4.21
N ARG A 139 6.11 6.92 4.14
CA ARG A 139 4.83 6.56 4.76
C ARG A 139 4.90 6.64 6.28
N ASP A 140 5.99 6.21 6.87
CA ASP A 140 6.21 6.25 8.31
C ASP A 140 6.40 7.67 8.82
N GLU A 141 7.12 8.51 8.09
CA GLU A 141 7.23 9.95 8.35
C GLU A 141 5.85 10.62 8.34
N LEU A 142 5.02 10.34 7.34
CA LEU A 142 3.65 10.86 7.27
C LEU A 142 2.78 10.39 8.44
N ARG A 143 2.91 9.12 8.84
CA ARG A 143 2.19 8.58 10.02
C ARG A 143 2.66 9.23 11.31
N ALA A 144 3.97 9.39 11.48
CA ALA A 144 4.57 10.02 12.65
C ALA A 144 4.15 11.49 12.76
N HIS A 145 4.18 12.24 11.65
CA HIS A 145 3.70 13.62 11.59
C HIS A 145 2.19 13.70 11.91
N LYS A 146 1.37 12.81 11.35
CA LYS A 146 -0.06 12.78 11.68
C LYS A 146 -0.32 12.44 13.15
N ALA A 147 0.49 11.57 13.73
CA ALA A 147 0.40 11.23 15.15
C ALA A 147 0.80 12.42 16.05
N SER A 148 1.87 13.15 15.72
CA SER A 148 2.29 14.33 16.47
C SER A 148 1.27 15.47 16.39
N VAL A 149 0.71 15.74 15.19
CA VAL A 149 -0.38 16.71 15.01
C VAL A 149 -1.59 16.35 15.87
N ARG A 150 -1.95 15.07 15.91
CA ARG A 150 -3.05 14.59 16.75
C ARG A 150 -2.75 14.81 18.24
N HIS A 151 -1.54 14.50 18.68
CA HIS A 151 -1.13 14.73 20.07
C HIS A 151 -1.20 16.21 20.45
N LEU A 152 -0.70 17.10 19.60
CA LEU A 152 -0.81 18.55 19.81
C LEU A 152 -2.26 19.00 19.87
N GLN A 153 -3.14 18.44 19.03
CA GLN A 153 -4.56 18.74 19.06
C GLN A 153 -5.20 18.29 20.39
N ASP A 154 -4.82 17.11 20.91
CA ASP A 154 -5.32 16.57 22.16
C ASP A 154 -4.84 17.40 23.38
N GLU A 155 -3.70 18.09 23.30
CA GLU A 155 -3.18 19.02 24.33
C GLU A 155 -3.82 20.41 24.26
N ILE A 156 -4.06 20.92 23.05
CA ILE A 156 -4.55 22.28 22.80
C ILE A 156 -6.07 22.35 22.95
N ALA A 157 -6.80 21.29 22.57
CA ALA A 157 -8.25 21.26 22.66
C ALA A 157 -8.68 20.91 24.09
N PRO A 158 -9.43 21.79 24.79
CA PRO A 158 -10.04 21.40 26.06
C PRO A 158 -10.97 20.19 25.81
N ARG A 159 -10.88 19.19 26.70
CA ARG A 159 -11.77 18.02 26.65
C ARG A 159 -13.22 18.48 26.62
N ALA A 160 -14.01 17.87 25.73
CA ALA A 160 -15.39 18.27 25.53
C ALA A 160 -16.20 18.17 26.84
N GLU A 161 -17.07 19.15 27.07
CA GLU A 161 -17.90 19.22 28.28
C GLU A 161 -18.69 17.91 28.51
N PRO A 162 -18.80 17.44 29.76
CA PRO A 162 -19.53 16.23 30.10
C PRO A 162 -20.98 16.29 29.62
N GLY A 163 -21.43 15.29 28.87
CA GLY A 163 -22.81 15.19 28.37
C GLY A 163 -23.02 15.64 26.92
N THR A 164 -22.01 16.22 26.28
CA THR A 164 -22.07 16.54 24.84
C THR A 164 -21.90 15.30 23.97
N ARG A 165 -22.42 15.34 22.73
CA ARG A 165 -22.21 14.28 21.71
C ARG A 165 -20.73 14.09 21.39
N GLU A 166 -19.94 15.16 21.48
CA GLU A 166 -18.50 15.14 21.28
C GLU A 166 -17.80 14.28 22.34
N ARG A 167 -18.17 14.42 23.61
CA ARG A 167 -17.65 13.56 24.69
C ARG A 167 -18.03 12.08 24.51
N GLN A 168 -19.22 11.79 23.99
CA GLN A 168 -19.62 10.41 23.68
C GLN A 168 -18.78 9.83 22.52
N LEU A 169 -18.47 10.63 21.51
CA LEU A 169 -17.63 10.23 20.39
C LEU A 169 -16.16 10.07 20.81
N GLU A 170 -15.66 10.94 21.69
CA GLU A 170 -14.33 10.83 22.30
C GLU A 170 -14.21 9.54 23.11
N LYS A 171 -15.15 9.28 24.04
CA LYS A 171 -15.21 8.04 24.82
C LYS A 171 -15.27 6.79 23.93
N LYS A 172 -16.03 6.85 22.82
CA LYS A 172 -16.09 5.74 21.85
C LYS A 172 -14.77 5.57 21.09
N ARG A 173 -14.10 6.67 20.73
CA ARG A 173 -12.78 6.65 20.09
C ARG A 173 -11.71 6.11 21.02
N GLU A 174 -11.71 6.50 22.30
CA GLU A 174 -10.83 5.98 23.34
C GLU A 174 -11.04 4.48 23.54
N ALA A 175 -12.30 4.03 23.70
CA ALA A 175 -12.62 2.61 23.81
C ALA A 175 -12.21 1.82 22.55
N ALA A 176 -12.41 2.38 21.36
CA ALA A 176 -11.98 1.77 20.11
C ALA A 176 -10.44 1.78 19.95
N ALA A 177 -9.74 2.79 20.47
CA ALA A 177 -8.29 2.84 20.50
C ALA A 177 -7.73 1.80 21.47
N ALA A 178 -8.29 1.69 22.69
CA ALA A 178 -7.92 0.67 23.67
C ALA A 178 -8.20 -0.76 23.16
N ASN A 179 -9.33 -0.98 22.47
CA ASN A 179 -9.63 -2.27 21.86
C ASN A 179 -8.66 -2.59 20.72
N ARG A 180 -8.25 -1.58 19.94
CA ARG A 180 -7.23 -1.75 18.89
C ARG A 180 -5.86 -2.04 19.48
N SER A 181 -5.42 -1.29 20.49
CA SER A 181 -4.13 -1.55 21.15
C SER A 181 -4.12 -2.91 21.86
N PHE A 182 -5.24 -3.34 22.43
CA PHE A 182 -5.37 -4.68 22.99
C PHE A 182 -5.35 -5.77 21.90
N ALA A 183 -6.02 -5.54 20.78
CA ALA A 183 -6.00 -6.45 19.64
C ALA A 183 -4.62 -6.52 18.97
N GLU A 184 -3.91 -5.39 18.87
CA GLU A 184 -2.55 -5.27 18.38
C GLU A 184 -1.57 -5.92 19.36
N GLY A 185 -1.70 -5.74 20.68
CA GLY A 185 -0.91 -6.48 21.66
C GLY A 185 -1.14 -7.99 21.61
N ARG A 186 -2.37 -8.41 21.27
CA ARG A 186 -2.71 -9.84 21.09
C ARG A 186 -2.30 -10.39 19.72
N ARG A 187 -2.24 -9.56 18.67
CA ARG A 187 -1.76 -9.91 17.32
C ARG A 187 -0.25 -9.72 17.13
N GLY A 188 0.38 -8.88 17.92
CA GLY A 188 1.84 -8.74 18.03
C GLY A 188 2.46 -9.86 18.86
N GLY A 189 1.63 -10.62 19.58
CA GLY A 189 1.91 -11.99 20.02
C GLY A 189 1.26 -13.04 19.11
N SER A 190 1.23 -12.80 17.80
CA SER A 190 0.94 -13.87 16.83
C SER A 190 2.18 -14.77 16.76
N PRO A 191 2.00 -16.10 16.82
CA PRO A 191 3.05 -17.05 17.13
C PRO A 191 4.07 -17.10 15.99
N GLU A 192 5.17 -16.39 16.18
CA GLU A 192 6.43 -16.60 15.47
C GLU A 192 7.06 -17.93 15.94
N GLY A 193 6.32 -19.01 15.72
CA GLY A 193 6.56 -20.32 16.31
C GLY A 193 5.35 -21.24 16.32
N ALA A 194 4.41 -21.10 15.36
CA ALA A 194 3.78 -22.33 14.90
C ALA A 194 4.91 -23.16 14.28
N PRO A 195 5.23 -24.36 14.81
CA PRO A 195 6.38 -25.13 14.34
C PRO A 195 6.27 -25.29 12.83
N GLU A 196 7.39 -25.16 12.10
CA GLU A 196 7.43 -25.31 10.64
C GLU A 196 6.79 -26.62 10.15
N GLU A 197 6.67 -27.61 11.04
CA GLU A 197 5.94 -28.87 10.88
C GLU A 197 4.43 -28.69 10.54
N GLU A 198 3.79 -27.61 10.99
CA GLU A 198 2.39 -27.28 10.68
C GLU A 198 2.26 -26.38 9.43
N LEU A 199 3.37 -25.80 8.95
CA LEU A 199 3.44 -24.94 7.76
C LEU A 199 3.76 -25.72 6.48
N MET A 200 4.47 -26.84 6.59
CA MET A 200 4.80 -27.74 5.48
C MET A 200 4.06 -29.06 5.64
N GLY A 201 2.74 -29.03 5.40
CA GLY A 201 1.80 -30.15 5.50
C GLY A 201 2.42 -31.56 5.45
N SER A 202 2.67 -32.12 6.64
CA SER A 202 2.99 -33.53 6.80
C SER A 202 1.68 -34.33 6.72
N GLY A 203 1.51 -34.99 5.58
CA GLY A 203 0.26 -35.46 4.97
C GLY A 203 -0.61 -36.49 5.72
N ASP A 204 -0.43 -36.70 7.02
CA ASP A 204 -1.33 -37.54 7.84
C ASP A 204 -2.20 -36.75 8.83
N THR A 205 -1.90 -35.46 9.07
CA THR A 205 -2.67 -34.61 10.00
C THR A 205 -3.76 -33.76 9.33
N ASP A 206 -3.74 -33.66 7.99
CA ASP A 206 -4.62 -32.79 7.20
C ASP A 206 -6.09 -33.17 7.31
N LEU A 207 -6.44 -34.45 7.35
CA LEU A 207 -7.84 -34.89 7.45
C LEU A 207 -8.44 -34.58 8.83
N ALA A 208 -7.65 -34.72 9.89
CA ALA A 208 -8.05 -34.38 11.25
C ALA A 208 -8.13 -32.86 11.44
N ALA A 209 -7.19 -32.11 10.86
CA ALA A 209 -7.19 -30.66 10.85
C ALA A 209 -8.39 -30.09 10.08
N LEU A 210 -8.67 -30.60 8.87
CA LEU A 210 -9.84 -30.23 8.07
C LEU A 210 -11.17 -30.60 8.75
N LYS A 211 -11.23 -31.73 9.46
CA LYS A 211 -12.41 -32.10 10.24
C LYS A 211 -12.63 -31.15 11.42
N LYS A 212 -11.56 -30.78 12.14
CA LYS A 212 -11.58 -29.81 13.24
C LYS A 212 -11.92 -28.41 12.75
N GLU A 213 -11.46 -28.04 11.55
CA GLU A 213 -11.78 -26.77 10.92
C GLU A 213 -13.23 -26.71 10.45
N LYS A 214 -13.73 -27.77 9.78
CA LYS A 214 -15.15 -27.90 9.43
C LYS A 214 -16.04 -27.88 10.67
N GLU A 215 -15.64 -28.51 11.76
CA GLU A 215 -16.38 -28.46 13.02
C GLU A 215 -16.38 -27.05 13.63
N LYS A 216 -15.25 -26.33 13.60
CA LYS A 216 -15.18 -24.93 14.01
C LYS A 216 -16.03 -24.03 13.13
N GLU A 217 -16.06 -24.27 11.82
CA GLU A 217 -16.92 -23.54 10.89
C GLU A 217 -18.40 -23.84 11.12
N GLN A 218 -18.76 -25.10 11.39
CA GLN A 218 -20.13 -25.47 11.74
C GLN A 218 -20.56 -24.86 13.07
N ARG A 219 -19.69 -24.85 14.09
CA ARG A 219 -19.93 -24.15 15.36
C ARG A 219 -20.10 -22.65 15.15
N LYS A 220 -19.26 -22.02 14.30
CA LYS A 220 -19.39 -20.59 13.93
C LYS A 220 -20.65 -20.30 13.11
N LYS A 221 -21.08 -21.21 12.24
CA LYS A 221 -22.33 -21.11 11.46
C LYS A 221 -23.54 -21.22 12.39
N ASN A 222 -23.54 -22.18 13.32
CA ASN A 222 -24.56 -22.32 14.35
C ASN A 222 -24.62 -21.10 15.27
N GLU A 223 -23.49 -20.54 15.72
CA GLU A 223 -23.48 -19.35 16.57
C GLU A 223 -23.96 -18.09 15.82
N ARG A 224 -23.68 -17.98 14.52
CA ARG A 224 -24.20 -16.90 13.66
C ARG A 224 -25.70 -17.05 13.40
N GLU A 225 -26.17 -18.28 13.26
CA GLU A 225 -27.59 -18.59 13.10
C GLU A 225 -28.34 -18.33 14.40
N ILE A 226 -27.80 -18.72 15.56
CA ILE A 226 -28.35 -18.41 16.88
C ILE A 226 -28.38 -16.88 17.10
N ARG A 227 -27.31 -16.15 16.80
CA ARG A 227 -27.32 -14.67 16.91
C ARG A 227 -28.30 -14.02 15.94
N ARG A 228 -28.45 -14.57 14.72
CA ARG A 228 -29.40 -14.07 13.73
C ARG A 228 -30.85 -14.37 14.14
N GLU A 229 -31.09 -15.54 14.73
CA GLU A 229 -32.39 -15.95 15.26
C GLU A 229 -32.75 -15.16 16.52
N GLU A 230 -31.81 -14.90 17.43
CA GLU A 230 -32.01 -14.04 18.60
C GLU A 230 -32.33 -12.60 18.21
N ILE A 231 -31.64 -12.03 17.22
CA ILE A 231 -31.94 -10.68 16.72
C ILE A 231 -33.31 -10.64 16.02
N LEU A 232 -33.66 -11.66 15.25
CA LEU A 232 -34.98 -11.75 14.61
C LEU A 232 -36.09 -11.98 15.63
N ARG A 233 -35.84 -12.74 16.69
CA ARG A 233 -36.77 -12.99 17.80
C ARG A 233 -36.99 -11.72 18.64
N ALA A 234 -35.93 -10.97 18.94
CA ALA A 234 -36.03 -9.68 19.61
C ALA A 234 -36.82 -8.65 18.76
N ARG A 235 -36.59 -8.64 17.44
CA ARG A 235 -37.30 -7.76 16.51
C ARG A 235 -38.76 -8.17 16.31
N ALA A 236 -39.07 -9.46 16.37
CA ALA A 236 -40.44 -9.96 16.33
C ALA A 236 -41.21 -9.59 17.60
N ALA A 237 -40.61 -9.75 18.78
CA ALA A 237 -41.20 -9.33 20.05
C ALA A 237 -41.51 -7.82 20.08
N GLU A 238 -40.60 -6.97 19.61
CA GLU A 238 -40.84 -5.52 19.53
C GLU A 238 -42.01 -5.17 18.57
N ARG A 239 -42.15 -5.94 17.48
CA ARG A 239 -43.25 -5.76 16.52
C ARG A 239 -44.58 -6.27 17.10
N GLU A 240 -44.57 -7.36 17.84
CA GLU A 240 -45.74 -7.91 18.52
C GLU A 240 -46.23 -7.00 19.63
N GLU A 241 -45.34 -6.44 20.47
CA GLU A 241 -45.69 -5.44 21.48
C GLU A 241 -46.34 -4.19 20.86
N ARG A 242 -45.85 -3.77 19.68
CA ARG A 242 -46.44 -2.64 18.96
C ARG A 242 -47.86 -2.98 18.47
N ILE A 243 -48.07 -4.17 17.93
CA ILE A 243 -49.39 -4.63 17.45
C ILE A 243 -50.36 -4.83 18.63
N GLN A 244 -49.88 -5.34 19.77
CA GLN A 244 -50.70 -5.49 20.99
C GLN A 244 -51.20 -4.15 21.50
N LYS A 245 -50.34 -3.12 21.56
CA LYS A 245 -50.76 -1.75 21.92
C LYS A 245 -51.82 -1.16 20.99
N TYR A 246 -51.81 -1.53 19.71
CA TYR A 246 -52.89 -1.14 18.78
C TYR A 246 -54.17 -1.93 19.03
N ARG A 247 -54.07 -3.24 19.27
CA ARG A 247 -55.22 -4.09 19.62
C ARG A 247 -55.88 -3.68 20.94
N GLU A 248 -55.11 -3.29 21.94
CA GLU A 248 -55.63 -2.78 23.22
C GLU A 248 -56.43 -1.49 23.01
N LYS A 249 -55.90 -0.54 22.22
CA LYS A 249 -56.63 0.68 21.85
C LYS A 249 -57.90 0.39 21.04
N GLU A 250 -57.86 -0.58 20.14
CA GLU A 250 -59.04 -1.03 19.40
C GLU A 250 -60.06 -1.70 20.33
N GLN A 251 -59.63 -2.50 21.31
CA GLN A 251 -60.53 -3.09 22.30
C GLN A 251 -61.14 -2.06 23.25
N GLU A 252 -60.38 -1.04 23.66
CA GLU A 252 -60.89 0.09 24.45
C GLU A 252 -61.95 0.88 23.67
N THR A 253 -61.69 1.17 22.39
CA THR A 253 -62.63 1.91 21.54
C THR A 253 -63.87 1.08 21.18
N ILE A 254 -63.71 -0.21 20.87
CA ILE A 254 -64.82 -1.14 20.65
C ILE A 254 -65.62 -1.34 21.94
N GLY A 255 -64.95 -1.48 23.09
CA GLY A 255 -65.60 -1.58 24.40
C GLY A 255 -66.42 -0.35 24.72
N TRP A 256 -65.87 0.85 24.50
CA TRP A 256 -66.61 2.10 24.66
C TRP A 256 -67.83 2.17 23.71
N LEU A 257 -67.66 1.83 22.44
CA LEU A 257 -68.77 1.77 21.47
C LEU A 257 -69.82 0.72 21.83
N GLN A 258 -69.43 -0.45 22.33
CA GLN A 258 -70.35 -1.49 22.81
C GLN A 258 -71.14 -1.02 24.04
N THR A 259 -70.52 -0.29 24.97
CA THR A 259 -71.26 0.28 26.12
C THR A 259 -72.27 1.33 25.69
N LEU A 260 -71.93 2.18 24.71
CA LEU A 260 -72.84 3.19 24.16
C LEU A 260 -73.98 2.56 23.36
N ALA A 261 -73.69 1.52 22.57
CA ALA A 261 -74.69 0.75 21.85
C ALA A 261 -75.65 0.03 22.82
N LYS A 262 -75.13 -0.56 23.90
CA LYS A 262 -75.94 -1.20 24.95
C LYS A 262 -76.81 -0.21 25.72
N GLN A 263 -76.38 1.04 25.90
CA GLN A 263 -77.21 2.10 26.49
C GLN A 263 -78.30 2.63 25.55
N ARG A 264 -78.12 2.54 24.22
CA ARG A 264 -79.09 3.04 23.23
C ARG A 264 -80.06 1.98 22.71
N PHE A 265 -79.64 0.72 22.65
CA PHE A 265 -80.38 -0.36 22.01
C PHE A 265 -80.61 -1.58 22.93
N GLY A 266 -80.26 -1.47 24.21
CA GLY A 266 -80.47 -2.48 25.25
C GLY A 266 -81.36 -1.98 26.37
#